data_AF-A0A8K0WDC2-F1
#
_entry.id   AF-A0A8K0WDC2-F1
#
_cell.length_a   1.000
_cell.length_b   1.000
_cell.length_c   1.000
_cell.angle_alpha   90.00
_cell.angle_beta   90.00
_cell.angle_gamma   90.00
#
_symmetry.space_group_name_H-M   'P 1'
#
loop_
_entity.id
_entity.type
_entity.pdbx_description
1 polymer ?
#
loop_
_entity_poly.entity_id
_entity_poly.type
_entity_poly.pdbx_seq_one_letter_code
_entity_poly.pdbx_strand_id
1 'polypeptide(L)'
;MVGVPTSKGCVLCLQRSVKCDEERPSCAQCRRGGRTCPGYVRQMKFVDEGPKVRRVVQETRVSSTNGSRRPTVEKADQRWNVTNFHHRRKDAVGLNQPSLSNAERDQVVSSFTSAMFPLGATSLQTSFLGSWLWHLSPRLGSCAALDHAALSVAQAYFARLTADKTILRNAEISYFRAVKSLAAALDCPKQRLGSNVLCATLLLGHYETFFNVNYAWIRHAGGAARLMQLRGADRCYESAFEYSMFLTCRGAIVSPV
;
A
#
# COMPACT_ATOMS: atom_id res chain seq x y z
N MET A 1 -29.71 -12.37 -12.67
CA MET A 1 -28.91 -12.11 -11.44
C MET A 1 -29.82 -11.34 -10.49
N VAL A 2 -30.23 -11.95 -9.37
CA VAL A 2 -31.18 -11.34 -8.43
C VAL A 2 -30.51 -10.15 -7.72
N GLY A 3 -31.14 -8.97 -7.81
CA GLY A 3 -30.60 -7.71 -7.30
C GLY A 3 -30.42 -7.74 -5.78
N VAL A 4 -29.29 -7.20 -5.32
CA VAL A 4 -29.04 -6.99 -3.89
C VAL A 4 -30.11 -6.01 -3.36
N PRO A 5 -30.86 -6.35 -2.31
CA PRO A 5 -31.87 -5.44 -1.76
C PRO A 5 -31.21 -4.12 -1.29
N THR A 6 -31.52 -3.02 -1.96
CA THR A 6 -30.97 -1.69 -1.66
C THR A 6 -31.75 -0.92 -0.58
N SER A 7 -32.91 -1.44 -0.16
CA SER A 7 -33.81 -0.79 0.78
C SER A 7 -33.19 -0.56 2.15
N LYS A 8 -33.42 0.64 2.72
CA LYS A 8 -32.88 1.09 4.02
C LYS A 8 -33.81 0.81 5.21
N GLY A 9 -34.86 0.00 5.02
CA GLY A 9 -35.83 -0.32 6.07
C GLY A 9 -35.23 -1.07 7.27
N CYS A 10 -35.96 -1.09 8.40
CA CYS A 10 -35.56 -1.89 9.54
C CYS A 10 -35.64 -3.39 9.22
N VAL A 11 -34.90 -4.23 9.95
CA VAL A 11 -34.81 -5.68 9.67
C VAL A 11 -36.18 -6.34 9.61
N LEU A 12 -37.09 -5.96 10.51
CA LEU A 12 -38.43 -6.55 10.59
C LEU A 12 -39.33 -6.14 9.40
N CYS A 13 -39.24 -4.88 8.95
CA CYS A 13 -39.99 -4.42 7.77
C CYS A 13 -39.44 -5.02 6.47
N LEU A 14 -38.12 -5.17 6.37
CA LEU A 14 -37.45 -5.88 5.28
C LEU A 14 -37.89 -7.34 5.19
N GLN A 15 -37.85 -8.08 6.30
CA GLN A 15 -38.31 -9.48 6.38
C GLN A 15 -39.78 -9.63 6.00
N ARG A 16 -40.61 -8.67 6.40
CA ARG A 16 -42.05 -8.65 6.08
C ARG A 16 -42.34 -8.11 4.68
N SER A 17 -41.33 -7.64 3.94
CA SER A 17 -41.48 -7.00 2.63
C SER A 17 -42.52 -5.86 2.64
N VAL A 18 -42.53 -5.07 3.72
CA VAL A 18 -43.39 -3.89 3.88
C VAL A 18 -42.55 -2.61 3.85
N LYS A 19 -43.14 -1.51 3.35
CA LYS A 19 -42.48 -0.21 3.31
C LYS A 19 -42.20 0.29 4.73
N CYS A 20 -40.96 0.67 4.99
CA CYS A 20 -40.49 1.23 6.26
C CYS A 20 -40.41 2.75 6.14
N ASP A 21 -40.87 3.47 7.17
CA ASP A 21 -40.82 4.93 7.29
C ASP A 21 -39.46 5.46 7.82
N GLU A 22 -38.56 4.56 8.25
CA GLU A 22 -37.18 4.86 8.65
C GLU A 22 -37.01 5.78 9.88
N GLU A 23 -38.08 6.04 10.64
CA GLU A 23 -38.01 6.79 11.90
C GLU A 23 -37.11 6.12 12.95
N ARG A 24 -36.38 6.93 13.73
CA ARG A 24 -35.55 6.49 14.87
C ARG A 24 -36.14 7.01 16.18
N PRO A 25 -36.10 6.24 17.28
CA PRO A 25 -35.44 4.94 17.47
C PRO A 25 -36.23 3.74 16.94
N SER A 26 -37.52 3.90 16.63
CA SER A 26 -38.39 2.83 16.10
C SER A 26 -39.29 3.34 14.98
N CYS A 27 -39.41 2.59 13.88
CA CYS A 27 -40.32 2.94 12.79
C CYS A 27 -41.80 2.87 13.22
N ALA A 28 -42.63 3.72 12.62
CA ALA A 28 -44.06 3.83 12.88
C ALA A 28 -44.81 2.51 12.65
N GLN A 29 -44.32 1.66 11.74
CA GLN A 29 -44.94 0.36 11.46
C GLN A 29 -44.68 -0.67 12.57
N CYS A 30 -43.49 -0.67 13.17
CA CYS A 30 -43.21 -1.48 14.35
C CYS A 30 -43.98 -0.95 15.57
N ARG A 31 -44.05 0.38 15.72
CA ARG A 31 -44.78 1.05 16.82
C ARG A 31 -46.27 0.73 16.79
N ARG A 32 -46.92 0.90 15.63
CA ARG A 32 -48.34 0.53 15.43
C ARG A 32 -48.59 -0.97 15.58
N GLY A 33 -47.62 -1.79 15.18
CA GLY A 33 -47.70 -3.24 15.32
C GLY A 33 -47.42 -3.77 16.73
N GLY A 34 -47.12 -2.90 17.71
CA GLY A 34 -46.79 -3.31 19.07
C GLY A 34 -45.52 -4.15 19.19
N ARG A 35 -44.58 -4.03 18.24
CA ARG A 35 -43.33 -4.83 18.22
C ARG A 35 -42.11 -3.95 18.46
N THR A 36 -41.14 -4.49 19.18
CA THR A 36 -39.82 -3.84 19.35
C THR A 36 -39.10 -3.77 18.01
N CYS A 37 -38.68 -2.57 17.60
CA CYS A 37 -37.96 -2.37 16.36
C CYS A 37 -36.49 -2.84 16.52
N PRO A 38 -36.01 -3.85 15.78
CA PRO A 38 -34.63 -4.35 15.89
C PRO A 38 -33.58 -3.38 15.29
N GLY A 39 -34.02 -2.24 14.76
CA GLY A 39 -33.15 -1.24 14.14
C GLY A 39 -32.79 -1.53 12.67
N TYR A 40 -31.79 -0.80 12.19
CA TYR A 40 -31.44 -0.66 10.76
C TYR A 40 -30.09 -1.31 10.41
N VAL A 41 -29.74 -2.41 11.08
CA VAL A 41 -28.45 -3.06 10.91
C VAL A 41 -28.40 -3.80 9.57
N ARG A 42 -27.45 -3.43 8.71
CA ARG A 42 -27.16 -4.17 7.47
C ARG A 42 -26.19 -5.28 7.80
N GLN A 43 -26.58 -6.53 7.56
CA GLN A 43 -25.61 -7.62 7.53
C GLN A 43 -24.72 -7.42 6.32
N MET A 44 -23.42 -7.19 6.55
CA MET A 44 -22.43 -7.16 5.49
C MET A 44 -22.36 -8.56 4.87
N LYS A 45 -22.77 -8.68 3.61
CA LYS A 45 -22.62 -9.92 2.84
C LYS A 45 -21.32 -9.85 2.08
N PHE A 46 -20.42 -10.80 2.33
CA PHE A 46 -19.22 -10.97 1.52
C PHE A 46 -19.63 -11.38 0.10
N VAL A 47 -19.26 -10.58 -0.89
CA VAL A 47 -19.49 -10.88 -2.31
C VAL A 47 -18.13 -11.22 -2.91
N ASP A 48 -17.98 -12.45 -3.37
CA ASP A 48 -16.77 -12.88 -4.08
C ASP A 48 -16.75 -12.24 -5.48
N GLU A 49 -15.88 -11.26 -5.67
CA GLU A 49 -15.63 -10.61 -6.97
C GLU A 49 -14.53 -11.30 -7.79
N GLY A 50 -13.90 -12.36 -7.26
CA GLY A 50 -12.82 -13.11 -7.91
C GLY A 50 -13.13 -13.52 -9.36
N PRO A 51 -14.33 -14.03 -9.68
CA PRO A 51 -14.70 -14.38 -11.06
C PRO A 51 -14.75 -13.18 -12.02
N LYS A 52 -15.15 -11.99 -11.54
CA LYS A 52 -15.18 -10.77 -12.36
C LYS A 52 -13.78 -10.25 -12.63
N VAL A 53 -12.93 -10.22 -11.59
CA VAL A 53 -11.54 -9.77 -11.70
C VAL A 53 -10.74 -10.68 -12.65
N ARG A 54 -10.95 -12.00 -12.57
CA ARG A 54 -10.30 -12.96 -13.49
C ARG A 54 -10.66 -12.70 -14.95
N ARG A 55 -11.91 -12.35 -15.27
CA ARG A 55 -12.32 -12.01 -16.64
C ARG A 55 -11.65 -10.75 -17.17
N VAL A 56 -11.57 -9.70 -16.36
CA VAL A 56 -10.89 -8.44 -16.73
C VAL A 56 -9.40 -8.67 -17.04
N VAL A 57 -8.73 -9.51 -16.22
CA VAL A 57 -7.32 -9.89 -16.44
C VAL A 57 -7.14 -10.74 -17.69
N GLN A 58 -8.14 -11.55 -18.04
CA GLN A 58 -8.11 -12.39 -19.24
C GLN A 58 -8.34 -11.55 -20.51
N GLU A 59 -9.25 -10.59 -20.48
CA GLU A 59 -9.52 -9.66 -21.59
C GLU A 59 -8.31 -8.76 -21.90
N THR A 60 -7.62 -8.25 -20.88
CA THR A 60 -6.40 -7.44 -21.07
C THR A 60 -5.24 -8.24 -21.69
N ARG A 61 -5.18 -9.56 -21.50
CA ARG A 61 -4.16 -10.42 -22.12
C ARG A 61 -4.45 -10.74 -23.59
N VAL A 62 -5.73 -10.81 -23.98
CA VAL A 62 -6.15 -11.14 -25.35
C VAL A 62 -6.00 -9.92 -26.29
N SER A 63 -6.09 -8.70 -25.77
CA SER A 63 -5.86 -7.49 -26.58
C SER A 63 -4.38 -7.24 -26.96
N SER A 64 -3.43 -7.98 -26.39
CA SER A 64 -1.98 -7.81 -26.67
C SER A 64 -1.42 -8.73 -27.76
N THR A 65 -2.23 -9.56 -28.42
CA THR A 65 -1.72 -10.54 -29.41
C THR A 65 -1.83 -10.14 -30.88
N ASN A 66 -2.34 -8.95 -31.22
CA ASN A 66 -2.34 -8.47 -32.61
C ASN A 66 -1.59 -7.14 -32.76
N GLY A 67 -0.29 -7.22 -33.06
CA GLY A 67 0.52 -6.03 -33.35
C GLY A 67 2.02 -6.27 -33.40
N SER A 68 2.48 -7.24 -34.18
CA SER A 68 3.91 -7.37 -34.52
C SER A 68 4.31 -6.28 -35.53
N ARG A 69 5.07 -5.28 -35.08
CA ARG A 69 6.15 -4.65 -35.86
C ARG A 69 7.31 -4.33 -34.93
N ARG A 70 8.41 -5.08 -35.08
CA ARG A 70 9.72 -4.81 -34.46
C ARG A 70 10.26 -3.48 -35.01
N PRO A 71 10.65 -2.50 -34.18
CA PRO A 71 11.57 -1.46 -34.61
C PRO A 71 13.00 -2.02 -34.54
N THR A 72 13.71 -1.90 -35.66
CA THR A 72 15.16 -2.09 -35.76
C THR A 72 15.88 -1.14 -34.80
N VAL A 73 16.75 -1.71 -33.97
CA VAL A 73 17.61 -0.97 -33.04
C VAL A 73 18.80 -0.43 -33.82
N GLU A 74 18.74 0.84 -34.22
CA GLU A 74 19.92 1.60 -34.61
C GLU A 74 20.61 2.14 -33.35
N LYS A 75 21.90 1.84 -33.22
CA LYS A 75 22.77 2.32 -32.14
C LYS A 75 23.02 3.81 -32.32
N ALA A 76 22.48 4.63 -31.43
CA ALA A 76 22.90 6.01 -31.25
C ALA A 76 23.61 6.14 -29.89
N ASP A 77 24.93 6.23 -29.93
CA ASP A 77 25.76 6.65 -28.81
C ASP A 77 25.42 8.10 -28.45
N GLN A 78 24.69 8.31 -27.35
CA GLN A 78 24.55 9.62 -26.73
C GLN A 78 25.03 9.56 -25.28
N ARG A 79 26.32 9.81 -25.16
CA ARG A 79 27.03 10.14 -23.92
C ARG A 79 26.58 11.52 -23.44
N TRP A 80 25.69 11.56 -22.46
CA TRP A 80 25.39 12.78 -21.73
C TRP A 80 26.42 12.99 -20.63
N ASN A 81 27.38 13.87 -20.89
CA ASN A 81 28.33 14.39 -19.91
C ASN A 81 27.59 15.38 -18.99
N VAL A 82 27.30 14.96 -17.75
CA VAL A 82 26.92 15.89 -16.69
C VAL A 82 28.21 16.51 -16.17
N THR A 83 28.47 17.76 -16.52
CA THR A 83 29.58 18.54 -15.95
C THR A 83 29.27 18.85 -14.49
N ASN A 84 30.03 18.21 -13.60
CA ASN A 84 30.09 18.52 -12.17
C ASN A 84 30.56 19.97 -11.97
N PHE A 85 29.65 20.86 -11.61
CA PHE A 85 29.99 22.09 -10.91
C PHE A 85 29.99 21.81 -9.40
N HIS A 86 31.12 21.32 -8.88
CA HIS A 86 31.40 21.32 -7.45
C HIS A 86 32.43 22.39 -7.14
N HIS A 87 31.95 23.55 -6.67
CA HIS A 87 32.77 24.51 -5.97
C HIS A 87 33.19 23.90 -4.63
N ARG A 88 34.46 23.52 -4.54
CA ARG A 88 35.11 22.91 -3.39
C ARG A 88 35.46 24.02 -2.39
N ARG A 89 34.62 24.27 -1.38
CA ARG A 89 35.06 24.94 -0.15
C ARG A 89 35.49 23.86 0.84
N LYS A 90 36.81 23.76 1.04
CA LYS A 90 37.40 23.05 2.16
C LYS A 90 37.15 23.87 3.43
N ASP A 91 37.19 23.16 4.56
CA ASP A 91 37.31 23.64 5.93
C ASP A 91 35.99 23.72 6.73
N ALA A 92 35.65 22.60 7.40
CA ALA A 92 35.19 22.60 8.79
C ALA A 92 35.18 21.16 9.37
N VAL A 93 35.69 21.07 10.60
CA VAL A 93 35.75 19.96 11.56
C VAL A 93 34.67 18.88 11.40
N GLY A 94 35.11 17.61 11.38
CA GLY A 94 34.29 16.42 11.21
C GLY A 94 33.32 16.16 12.36
N LEU A 95 32.10 16.69 12.21
CA LEU A 95 30.90 16.04 12.71
C LEU A 95 30.47 15.02 11.65
N ASN A 96 30.05 13.82 12.04
CA ASN A 96 29.40 12.85 11.14
C ASN A 96 28.04 13.41 10.69
N GLN A 97 28.07 14.44 9.85
CA GLN A 97 26.87 15.00 9.24
C GLN A 97 26.33 13.96 8.26
N PRO A 98 25.07 13.53 8.40
CA PRO A 98 24.44 12.73 7.35
C PRO A 98 24.52 13.50 6.04
N SER A 99 24.77 12.80 4.93
CA SER A 99 24.73 13.45 3.61
C SER A 99 23.39 14.15 3.44
N LEU A 100 23.37 15.32 2.79
CA LEU A 100 22.15 16.10 2.58
C LEU A 100 21.01 15.23 2.03
N SER A 101 21.33 14.31 1.11
CA SER A 101 20.39 13.32 0.56
C SER A 101 19.77 12.38 1.59
N ASN A 102 20.51 11.99 2.63
CA ASN A 102 20.03 11.09 3.68
C ASN A 102 19.12 11.84 4.66
N ALA A 103 19.51 13.06 5.04
CA ALA A 103 18.72 13.91 5.91
C ALA A 103 17.39 14.31 5.26
N GLU A 104 17.41 14.69 3.99
CA GLU A 104 16.20 14.99 3.20
C GLU A 104 15.25 13.78 3.15
N ARG A 105 15.79 12.59 2.86
CA ARG A 105 15.01 11.35 2.86
C ARG A 105 14.38 11.08 4.23
N ASP A 106 15.15 11.17 5.31
CA ASP A 106 14.67 10.91 6.67
C ASP A 106 13.58 11.91 7.07
N GLN A 107 13.74 13.18 6.72
CA GLN A 107 12.74 14.22 6.97
C GLN A 107 11.44 13.94 6.20
N VAL A 108 11.53 13.61 4.91
CA VAL A 108 10.36 13.32 4.06
C VAL A 108 9.63 12.08 4.58
N VAL A 109 10.34 11.00 4.88
CA VAL A 109 9.73 9.76 5.38
C VAL A 109 9.15 9.95 6.78
N SER A 110 9.84 10.66 7.69
CA SER A 110 9.32 10.94 9.03
C SER A 110 8.06 11.80 9.00
N SER A 111 8.03 12.81 8.13
CA SER A 111 6.85 13.65 7.90
C SER A 111 5.68 12.83 7.34
N PHE A 112 5.96 11.91 6.42
CA PHE A 112 4.97 10.98 5.89
C PHE A 112 4.43 10.05 6.99
N THR A 113 5.29 9.40 7.77
CA THR A 113 4.88 8.53 8.88
C THR A 113 3.98 9.27 9.86
N SER A 114 4.36 10.50 10.23
CA SER A 114 3.55 11.35 11.12
C SER A 114 2.20 11.73 10.50
N ALA A 115 2.19 12.05 9.19
CA ALA A 115 0.97 12.40 8.48
C ALA A 115 0.00 11.21 8.31
N MET A 116 0.50 9.97 8.29
CA MET A 116 -0.35 8.77 8.28
C MET A 116 -0.95 8.42 9.65
N PHE A 117 -0.46 9.05 10.73
CA PHE A 117 -0.99 8.92 12.09
C PHE A 117 -1.24 10.31 12.70
N PRO A 118 -2.21 11.08 12.20
CA PRO A 118 -2.49 12.40 12.76
C PRO A 118 -2.90 12.25 14.23
N LEU A 119 -2.23 12.99 15.11
CA LEU A 119 -2.53 13.06 16.54
C LEU A 119 -4.03 13.39 16.73
N GLY A 120 -4.82 12.40 17.15
CA GLY A 120 -6.29 12.51 17.25
C GLY A 120 -7.05 11.42 16.49
N ALA A 121 -6.37 10.65 15.63
CA ALA A 121 -6.92 9.45 15.00
C ALA A 121 -7.26 8.39 16.08
N THR A 122 -8.54 8.22 16.40
CA THR A 122 -9.02 7.06 17.16
C THR A 122 -8.49 5.78 16.52
N SER A 123 -8.19 4.75 17.32
CA SER A 123 -7.57 3.46 16.96
C SER A 123 -8.15 2.70 15.76
N LEU A 124 -9.28 3.16 15.20
CA LEU A 124 -9.89 2.65 13.98
C LEU A 124 -9.27 3.20 12.67
N GLN A 125 -8.54 4.32 12.71
CA GLN A 125 -7.82 4.85 11.54
C GLN A 125 -6.44 4.20 11.32
N THR A 126 -5.94 3.45 12.30
CA THR A 126 -4.66 2.70 12.28
C THR A 126 -4.57 1.58 11.22
N SER A 127 -5.53 1.50 10.29
CA SER A 127 -5.94 0.21 9.72
C SER A 127 -5.80 0.03 8.21
N PHE A 128 -5.13 0.94 7.49
CA PHE A 128 -4.74 0.64 6.10
C PHE A 128 -3.28 0.19 5.98
N LEU A 129 -2.33 1.00 6.47
CA LEU A 129 -0.91 0.64 6.44
C LEU A 129 -0.52 -0.34 7.55
N GLY A 130 -1.24 -0.35 8.67
CA GLY A 130 -0.87 -1.13 9.85
C GLY A 130 0.10 -0.39 10.77
N SER A 131 0.17 -0.81 12.04
CA SER A 131 1.01 -0.17 13.07
C SER A 131 2.51 -0.32 12.84
N TRP A 132 2.94 -1.22 11.95
CA TRP A 132 4.37 -1.43 11.65
C TRP A 132 5.02 -0.18 11.05
N LEU A 133 4.25 0.70 10.41
CA LEU A 133 4.77 1.93 9.80
C LEU A 133 5.42 2.87 10.84
N TRP A 134 5.00 2.81 12.10
CA TRP A 134 5.64 3.57 13.19
C TRP A 134 7.10 3.18 13.41
N HIS A 135 7.46 1.94 13.09
CA HIS A 135 8.83 1.44 13.21
C HIS A 135 9.70 1.71 11.96
N LEU A 136 9.20 2.49 10.99
CA LEU A 136 9.90 2.72 9.73
C LEU A 136 11.14 3.61 9.91
N SER A 137 10.99 4.77 10.57
CA SER A 137 12.06 5.78 10.67
C SER A 137 13.36 5.23 11.27
N PRO A 138 13.35 4.42 12.35
CA PRO A 138 14.57 3.84 12.90
C PRO A 138 15.29 2.82 11.98
N ARG A 139 14.64 2.33 10.93
CA ARG A 139 15.20 1.31 10.01
C ARG A 139 15.83 1.91 8.76
N LEU A 140 15.64 3.19 8.53
CA LEU A 140 16.17 3.93 7.40
C LEU A 140 17.71 3.88 7.38
N GLY A 141 18.28 3.74 6.18
CA GLY A 141 19.73 3.65 5.95
C GLY A 141 20.31 2.23 6.07
N SER A 142 19.51 1.25 6.51
CA SER A 142 19.97 -0.14 6.67
C SER A 142 19.81 -1.01 5.42
N CYS A 143 18.97 -0.59 4.46
CA CYS A 143 18.69 -1.35 3.25
C CYS A 143 18.19 -0.43 2.13
N ALA A 144 18.90 -0.44 0.99
CA ALA A 144 18.53 0.39 -0.16
C ALA A 144 17.11 0.11 -0.68
N ALA A 145 16.64 -1.14 -0.62
CA ALA A 145 15.28 -1.48 -1.04
C ALA A 145 14.22 -0.81 -0.15
N LEU A 146 14.45 -0.83 1.17
CA LEU A 146 13.58 -0.17 2.13
C LEU A 146 13.60 1.34 1.95
N ASP A 147 14.80 1.91 1.81
CA ASP A 147 14.98 3.36 1.70
C ASP A 147 14.31 3.94 0.46
N HIS A 148 14.51 3.31 -0.70
CA HIS A 148 13.86 3.72 -1.93
C HIS A 148 12.34 3.53 -1.88
N ALA A 149 11.85 2.44 -1.28
CA ALA A 149 10.41 2.17 -1.18
C ALA A 149 9.71 3.14 -0.20
N ALA A 150 10.35 3.47 0.91
CA ALA A 150 9.85 4.46 1.87
C ALA A 150 9.79 5.85 1.23
N LEU A 151 10.86 6.25 0.54
CA LEU A 151 10.92 7.54 -0.13
C LEU A 151 9.89 7.66 -1.26
N SER A 152 9.66 6.58 -2.03
CA SER A 152 8.68 6.62 -3.12
C SER A 152 7.26 6.84 -2.63
N VAL A 153 6.82 6.11 -1.59
CA VAL A 153 5.49 6.27 -0.99
C VAL A 153 5.33 7.65 -0.37
N ALA A 154 6.34 8.11 0.38
CA ALA A 154 6.31 9.42 1.03
C ALA A 154 6.24 10.57 0.01
N GLN A 155 7.08 10.54 -1.03
CA GLN A 155 7.06 11.53 -2.10
C GLN A 155 5.73 11.51 -2.86
N ALA A 156 5.18 10.34 -3.17
CA ALA A 156 3.90 10.25 -3.87
C ALA A 156 2.74 10.82 -3.03
N TYR A 157 2.76 10.60 -1.71
CA TYR A 157 1.81 11.20 -0.78
C TYR A 157 1.87 12.73 -0.84
N PHE A 158 3.04 13.33 -0.65
CA PHE A 158 3.19 14.78 -0.68
C PHE A 158 2.92 15.38 -2.06
N ALA A 159 3.34 14.70 -3.14
CA ALA A 159 3.04 15.14 -4.51
C ALA A 159 1.54 15.27 -4.76
N ARG A 160 0.73 14.38 -4.19
CA ARG A 160 -0.74 14.47 -4.29
C ARG A 160 -1.31 15.59 -3.44
N LEU A 161 -0.79 15.79 -2.23
CA LEU A 161 -1.23 16.88 -1.35
C LEU A 161 -0.93 18.26 -1.95
N THR A 162 0.25 18.42 -2.57
CA THR A 162 0.69 19.71 -3.13
C THR A 162 0.35 19.88 -4.61
N ALA A 163 -0.16 18.84 -5.27
CA ALA A 163 -0.34 18.76 -6.72
C ALA A 163 0.96 19.04 -7.52
N ASP A 164 2.13 18.75 -6.95
CA ASP A 164 3.43 18.98 -7.59
C ASP A 164 3.88 17.78 -8.44
N LYS A 165 3.94 18.00 -9.76
CA LYS A 165 4.36 17.00 -10.76
C LYS A 165 5.84 16.62 -10.65
N THR A 166 6.69 17.51 -10.16
CA THR A 166 8.13 17.25 -9.98
C THR A 166 8.34 16.24 -8.85
N ILE A 167 7.65 16.43 -7.73
CA ILE A 167 7.69 15.48 -6.61
C ILE A 167 7.09 14.13 -7.05
N LEU A 168 6.01 14.14 -7.85
CA LEU A 168 5.44 12.92 -8.40
C LEU A 168 6.47 12.16 -9.27
N ARG A 169 7.19 12.88 -10.14
CA ARG A 169 8.25 12.29 -10.97
C ARG A 169 9.37 11.69 -10.13
N ASN A 170 9.77 12.37 -9.06
CA ASN A 170 10.75 11.85 -8.12
C ASN A 170 10.25 10.58 -7.41
N ALA A 171 8.97 10.54 -7.06
CA ALA A 171 8.34 9.36 -6.46
C ALA A 171 8.38 8.15 -7.41
N GLU A 172 8.08 8.34 -8.70
CA GLU A 172 8.19 7.30 -9.74
C GLU A 172 9.63 6.76 -9.89
N ILE A 173 10.61 7.67 -9.90
CA ILE A 173 12.03 7.29 -9.98
C ILE A 173 12.44 6.49 -8.74
N SER A 174 12.05 6.93 -7.55
CA SER A 174 12.29 6.21 -6.30
C SER A 174 11.60 4.84 -6.30
N TYR A 175 10.37 4.74 -6.82
CA TYR A 175 9.66 3.47 -6.96
C TYR A 175 10.41 2.50 -7.90
N PHE A 176 10.86 2.96 -9.07
CA PHE A 176 11.66 2.13 -9.99
C PHE A 176 12.96 1.64 -9.33
N ARG A 177 13.67 2.54 -8.63
CA ARG A 177 14.88 2.19 -7.87
C ARG A 177 14.56 1.16 -6.77
N ALA A 178 13.43 1.29 -6.09
CA ALA A 178 12.99 0.37 -5.06
C ALA A 178 12.73 -1.04 -5.61
N VAL A 179 12.04 -1.17 -6.76
CA VAL A 179 11.84 -2.47 -7.42
C VAL A 179 13.17 -3.11 -7.80
N LYS A 180 14.10 -2.34 -8.38
CA LYS A 180 15.45 -2.82 -8.73
C LYS A 180 16.24 -3.26 -7.49
N SER A 181 16.24 -2.46 -6.44
CA SER A 181 16.91 -2.78 -5.17
C SER A 181 16.28 -3.97 -4.45
N LEU A 182 14.95 -4.12 -4.53
CA LEU A 182 14.24 -5.26 -3.97
C LEU A 182 14.63 -6.56 -4.67
N ALA A 183 14.70 -6.56 -6.01
CA ALA A 183 15.18 -7.71 -6.76
C ALA A 183 16.59 -8.12 -6.33
N ALA A 184 17.53 -7.16 -6.25
CA ALA A 184 18.88 -7.44 -5.78
C ALA A 184 18.94 -7.97 -4.33
N ALA A 185 18.06 -7.48 -3.45
CA ALA A 185 17.98 -7.96 -2.07
C ALA A 185 17.41 -9.39 -1.98
N LEU A 186 16.47 -9.75 -2.86
CA LEU A 186 15.91 -11.10 -2.97
C LEU A 186 16.93 -12.11 -3.54
N ASP A 187 17.82 -11.68 -4.42
CA ASP A 187 18.91 -12.50 -4.95
C ASP A 187 20.02 -12.76 -3.92
N CYS A 188 20.11 -11.92 -2.87
CA CYS A 188 21.12 -12.05 -1.84
C CYS A 188 20.67 -13.01 -0.71
N PRO A 189 21.33 -14.17 -0.49
CA PRO A 189 20.93 -15.13 0.54
C PRO A 189 20.89 -14.56 1.96
N LYS A 190 21.74 -13.57 2.26
CA LYS A 190 21.81 -12.92 3.56
C LYS A 190 20.67 -11.94 3.82
N GLN A 191 20.12 -11.31 2.77
CA GLN A 191 19.12 -10.24 2.89
C GLN A 191 17.70 -10.71 2.56
N ARG A 192 17.55 -11.71 1.68
CA ARG A 192 16.29 -12.09 1.04
C ARG A 192 15.11 -12.41 1.98
N LEU A 193 15.38 -12.85 3.21
CA LEU A 193 14.36 -13.12 4.25
C LEU A 193 14.38 -12.11 5.40
N GLY A 194 15.10 -11.00 5.24
CA GLY A 194 15.21 -9.93 6.22
C GLY A 194 13.94 -9.09 6.33
N SER A 195 13.72 -8.49 7.49
CA SER A 195 12.54 -7.68 7.79
C SER A 195 12.44 -6.45 6.88
N ASN A 196 13.58 -5.87 6.50
CA ASN A 196 13.64 -4.73 5.59
C ASN A 196 13.14 -5.08 4.17
N VAL A 197 13.38 -6.30 3.69
CA VAL A 197 12.92 -6.77 2.38
C VAL A 197 11.40 -6.95 2.39
N LEU A 198 10.86 -7.54 3.46
CA LEU A 198 9.41 -7.65 3.64
C LEU A 198 8.76 -6.27 3.74
N CYS A 199 9.33 -5.37 4.55
CA CYS A 199 8.84 -4.01 4.73
C CYS A 199 8.86 -3.22 3.40
N ALA A 200 9.94 -3.33 2.62
CA ALA A 200 10.03 -2.74 1.29
C ALA A 200 8.95 -3.29 0.35
N THR A 201 8.69 -4.60 0.39
CA THR A 201 7.65 -5.26 -0.42
C THR A 201 6.25 -4.73 -0.07
N LEU A 202 5.96 -4.55 1.23
CA LEU A 202 4.71 -3.96 1.69
C LEU A 202 4.59 -2.50 1.23
N LEU A 203 5.62 -1.67 1.41
CA LEU A 203 5.62 -0.28 0.98
C LEU A 203 5.37 -0.13 -0.53
N LEU A 204 5.94 -1.00 -1.37
CA LEU A 204 5.66 -1.00 -2.81
C LEU A 204 4.20 -1.36 -3.12
N GLY A 205 3.62 -2.32 -2.39
CA GLY A 205 2.19 -2.61 -2.49
C GLY A 205 1.33 -1.38 -2.16
N HIS A 206 1.67 -0.64 -1.11
CA HIS A 206 0.99 0.60 -0.75
C HIS A 206 1.19 1.71 -1.76
N TYR A 207 2.40 1.84 -2.32
CA TYR A 207 2.67 2.78 -3.40
C TYR A 207 1.68 2.55 -4.54
N GLU A 208 1.52 1.30 -4.93
CA GLU A 208 0.62 0.95 -6.03
C GLU A 208 -0.83 1.15 -5.63
N THR A 209 -1.30 0.65 -4.49
CA THR A 209 -2.71 0.80 -4.11
C THR A 209 -3.14 2.26 -3.99
N PHE A 210 -2.28 3.12 -3.45
CA PHE A 210 -2.59 4.53 -3.36
C PHE A 210 -2.38 5.22 -4.70
N PHE A 211 -1.20 5.09 -5.29
CA PHE A 211 -0.70 6.03 -6.29
C PHE A 211 -0.81 5.53 -7.73
N ASN A 212 -1.00 4.23 -7.93
CA ASN A 212 -1.11 3.60 -9.25
C ASN A 212 -2.44 2.85 -9.36
N VAL A 213 -3.33 3.25 -10.27
CA VAL A 213 -4.71 2.69 -10.36
C VAL A 213 -4.76 1.26 -10.92
N ASN A 214 -3.64 0.53 -10.85
CA ASN A 214 -3.49 -0.82 -11.36
C ASN A 214 -3.56 -1.86 -10.24
N TYR A 215 -4.03 -3.07 -10.58
CA TYR A 215 -4.03 -4.24 -9.69
C TYR A 215 -2.63 -4.83 -9.45
N ALA A 216 -1.57 -4.06 -9.73
CA ALA A 216 -0.19 -4.49 -9.52
C ALA A 216 0.10 -4.83 -8.04
N TRP A 217 -0.60 -4.14 -7.11
CA TRP A 217 -0.38 -4.28 -5.67
C TRP A 217 -0.62 -5.72 -5.18
N ILE A 218 -1.48 -6.47 -5.88
CA ILE A 218 -1.76 -7.88 -5.61
C ILE A 218 -0.49 -8.72 -5.70
N ARG A 219 0.42 -8.40 -6.64
CA ARG A 219 1.69 -9.11 -6.80
C ARG A 219 2.61 -8.86 -5.60
N HIS A 220 2.64 -7.63 -5.09
CA HIS A 220 3.37 -7.31 -3.87
C HIS A 220 2.75 -7.96 -2.63
N ALA A 221 1.42 -7.99 -2.53
CA ALA A 221 0.72 -8.69 -1.44
C ALA A 221 1.02 -10.20 -1.45
N GLY A 222 0.96 -10.86 -2.61
CA GLY A 222 1.34 -12.27 -2.76
C GLY A 222 2.82 -12.52 -2.46
N GLY A 223 3.71 -11.64 -2.92
CA GLY A 223 5.14 -11.69 -2.60
C GLY A 223 5.41 -11.55 -1.10
N ALA A 224 4.75 -10.60 -0.43
CA ALA A 224 4.86 -10.41 1.02
C ALA A 224 4.33 -11.61 1.80
N ALA A 225 3.20 -12.19 1.39
CA ALA A 225 2.67 -13.41 1.97
C ALA A 225 3.66 -14.58 1.82
N ARG A 226 4.24 -14.74 0.63
CA ARG A 226 5.24 -15.79 0.38
C ARG A 226 6.51 -15.59 1.21
N LEU A 227 7.01 -14.36 1.32
CA LEU A 227 8.14 -14.03 2.19
C LEU A 227 7.82 -14.35 3.65
N MET A 228 6.62 -14.02 4.13
CA MET A 228 6.21 -14.33 5.50
C MET A 228 6.22 -15.83 5.77
N GLN A 229 5.67 -16.63 4.85
CA GLN A 229 5.69 -18.10 4.96
C GLN A 229 7.11 -18.65 5.00
N LEU A 230 8.02 -18.15 4.14
CA LEU A 230 9.41 -18.58 4.09
C LEU A 230 10.24 -18.16 5.30
N ARG A 231 9.87 -17.06 5.96
CA ARG A 231 10.50 -16.57 7.19
C ARG A 231 10.15 -17.42 8.42
N GLY A 232 9.07 -18.18 8.36
CA GLY A 232 8.57 -19.01 9.46
C GLY A 232 7.77 -18.23 10.50
N ALA A 233 6.95 -18.96 11.26
CA ALA A 233 6.06 -18.37 12.27
C ALA A 233 6.83 -17.81 13.49
N ASP A 234 7.96 -18.43 13.86
CA ASP A 234 8.74 -18.03 15.03
C ASP A 234 9.19 -16.56 14.95
N ARG A 235 9.61 -16.12 13.75
CA ARG A 235 10.03 -14.73 13.52
C ARG A 235 8.92 -13.71 13.73
N CYS A 236 7.65 -14.10 13.57
CA CYS A 236 6.53 -13.20 13.72
C CYS A 236 6.38 -12.67 15.16
N TYR A 237 6.98 -13.35 16.14
CA TYR A 237 6.89 -13.01 17.56
C TYR A 237 8.21 -12.50 18.16
N GLU A 238 9.27 -12.35 17.35
CA GLU A 238 10.58 -11.85 17.81
C GLU A 238 10.55 -10.39 18.24
N SER A 239 9.64 -9.58 17.65
CA SER A 239 9.48 -8.17 18.03
C SER A 239 8.10 -7.64 17.68
N ALA A 240 7.72 -6.50 18.29
CA ALA A 240 6.49 -5.79 17.97
C ALA A 240 6.38 -5.40 16.47
N PHE A 241 7.53 -5.14 15.83
CA PHE A 241 7.60 -4.84 14.41
C PHE A 241 7.25 -6.06 13.55
N GLU A 242 7.84 -7.21 13.86
CA GLU A 242 7.54 -8.45 13.13
C GLU A 242 6.08 -8.84 13.27
N TYR A 243 5.54 -8.73 14.49
CA TYR A 243 4.16 -9.04 14.77
C TYR A 243 3.19 -8.12 14.01
N SER A 244 3.48 -6.81 13.96
CA SER A 244 2.64 -5.86 13.22
C SER A 244 2.71 -6.04 11.70
N MET A 245 3.85 -6.43 11.14
CA MET A 245 3.93 -6.87 9.74
C MET A 245 3.14 -8.16 9.49
N PHE A 246 3.21 -9.13 10.41
CA PHE A 246 2.41 -10.36 10.33
C PHE A 246 0.91 -10.06 10.30
N LEU A 247 0.42 -9.21 11.19
CA LEU A 247 -0.99 -8.79 11.19
C LEU A 247 -1.43 -8.15 9.88
N THR A 248 -0.52 -7.43 9.20
CA THR A 248 -0.78 -6.82 7.89
C THR A 248 -0.84 -7.88 6.78
N CYS A 249 0.08 -8.85 6.79
CA CYS A 249 0.13 -9.90 5.79
C CYS A 249 -0.91 -11.02 5.98
N ARG A 250 -1.50 -11.18 7.18
CA ARG A 250 -2.36 -12.34 7.52
C ARG A 250 -3.50 -12.58 6.54
N GLY A 251 -4.10 -11.50 6.02
CA GLY A 251 -5.19 -11.59 5.05
C GLY A 251 -4.74 -12.22 3.73
N ALA A 252 -3.61 -11.75 3.20
CA ALA A 252 -3.02 -12.28 1.97
C ALA A 252 -2.47 -13.71 2.12
N ILE A 253 -2.14 -14.14 3.34
CA ILE A 253 -1.70 -15.52 3.63
C ILE A 253 -2.88 -16.49 3.62
N VAL A 254 -4.01 -16.12 4.24
CA VAL A 254 -5.20 -16.98 4.38
C VAL A 254 -6.01 -17.02 3.08
N SER A 255 -6.04 -15.92 2.33
CA SER A 255 -6.71 -15.81 1.03
C SER A 255 -5.66 -15.54 -0.06
N PRO A 256 -4.91 -16.55 -0.52
CA PRO A 256 -3.98 -16.37 -1.63
C PRO A 256 -4.76 -15.94 -2.88
N VAL A 257 -4.37 -14.79 -3.43
CA VAL A 257 -4.99 -14.19 -4.64
C VAL A 257 -4.56 -14.93 -5.90
#